data_AF-A0A7C4G894-F1
#
_entry.id   AF-A0A7C4G894-F1
#
_cell.length_a   1.000
_cell.length_b   1.000
_cell.length_c   1.000
_cell.angle_alpha   90.00
_cell.angle_beta   90.00
_cell.angle_gamma   90.00
#
_symmetry.space_group_name_H-M   'P 1'
#
loop_
_entity.id
_entity.type
_entity.pdbx_description
1 polymer ?
#
loop_
_entity_poly.entity_id
_entity_poly.type
_entity_poly.pdbx_seq_one_letter_code
_entity_poly.pdbx_strand_id
1 'polypeptide(L)' 'MERNVGVTVFEYEDTRAGASVIFGEAEDTPVLGATALEALGYQVDPVTKQLKPIGLLMI' A
#
# COMPACT_ATOMS: atom_id res chain seq x y z
N MET A 1 -7.07 -22.42 -0.04
CA MET A 1 -5.70 -22.38 0.51
C MET A 1 -5.69 -21.35 1.61
N GLU A 2 -5.08 -21.67 2.75
CA GLU A 2 -4.95 -20.73 3.87
C GLU A 2 -3.66 -19.93 3.69
N ARG A 3 -3.70 -18.61 3.88
CA ARG A 3 -2.53 -17.74 3.83
C ARG A 3 -2.42 -16.95 5.13
N ASN A 4 -1.19 -16.78 5.60
CA ASN A 4 -0.94 -16.01 6.81
C ASN A 4 -1.30 -14.54 6.58
N VAL A 5 -1.94 -13.93 7.56
CA VAL A 5 -2.32 -12.52 7.57
C VAL A 5 -1.64 -11.84 8.74
N GLY A 6 -1.15 -10.62 8.54
CA GLY A 6 -0.56 -9.82 9.60
C GLY A 6 -0.58 -8.34 9.27
N VAL A 7 -0.15 -7.51 10.22
CA VAL A 7 0.07 -6.09 9.98
C VAL A 7 1.55 -5.89 9.68
N THR A 8 1.86 -5.21 8.58
CA THR A 8 3.23 -4.77 8.26
C THR A 8 3.29 -3.25 8.22
N VAL A 9 4.50 -2.73 8.41
CA VAL A 9 4.78 -1.30 8.30
C VAL A 9 5.39 -1.03 6.92
N PHE A 10 4.81 -0.07 6.23
CA PHE A 10 5.25 0.42 4.93
C PHE A 10 5.91 1.79 5.10
N GLU A 11 6.96 2.03 4.32
CA GLU A 11 7.72 3.28 4.30
C GLU A 11 7.88 3.71 2.84
N TYR A 12 7.51 4.95 2.54
CA TYR A 12 7.68 5.56 1.22
C TYR A 12 7.88 7.07 1.38
N GLU A 13 8.95 7.59 0.78
CA GLU A 13 9.43 8.97 1.01
C GLU A 13 9.52 9.29 2.51
N ASP A 14 8.87 10.36 2.97
CA ASP A 14 8.86 10.78 4.38
C ASP A 14 7.68 10.20 5.18
N THR A 15 6.92 9.25 4.59
CA THR A 15 5.69 8.70 5.18
C THR A 15 5.86 7.24 5.61
N ARG A 16 5.28 6.92 6.77
CA ARG A 16 5.27 5.58 7.36
C ARG A 16 3.88 5.21 7.87
N ALA A 17 3.37 4.05 7.47
CA ALA A 17 2.03 3.60 7.85
C ALA A 17 1.96 2.08 8.01
N GLY A 18 1.03 1.61 8.84
CA GLY A 18 0.75 0.18 9.01
C GLY A 18 -0.50 -0.24 8.25
N ALA A 19 -0.47 -1.38 7.55
CA ALA A 19 -1.67 -1.97 6.96
C ALA A 19 -1.61 -3.51 7.01
N SER A 20 -2.80 -4.13 6.97
CA SER A 20 -2.93 -5.59 6.90
C SER A 20 -2.45 -6.11 5.56
N VAL A 21 -1.69 -7.21 5.59
CA VAL A 21 -1.15 -7.90 4.42
C VAL A 21 -1.44 -9.39 4.48
N ILE A 22 -1.52 -9.99 3.30
CA ILE A 22 -1.46 -11.43 3.11
C ILE A 22 -0.03 -11.77 2.75
N PHE A 23 0.61 -12.67 3.51
CA PHE A 23 1.95 -13.13 3.19
C PHE A 23 1.88 -14.11 2.01
N GLY A 24 2.50 -13.72 0.89
CA GLY A 24 2.63 -14.56 -0.30
C GLY A 24 3.79 -15.55 -0.22
N GLU A 25 3.80 -16.47 -1.17
CA GLU A 25 4.90 -17.38 -1.44
C GLU A 25 5.92 -16.71 -2.38
N ALA A 26 7.11 -17.31 -2.53
CA ALA A 26 8.21 -16.71 -3.29
C ALA A 26 7.87 -16.48 -4.78
N GLU A 27 6.93 -17.25 -5.34
CA GLU A 27 6.51 -17.18 -6.74
C GLU A 27 5.40 -16.14 -6.97
N ASP A 28 4.77 -15.65 -5.89
CA ASP A 28 3.70 -14.67 -6.02
C ASP A 28 4.25 -13.31 -6.43
N THR A 29 3.50 -12.63 -7.29
CA THR A 29 3.81 -11.23 -7.61
C THR A 29 3.43 -10.36 -6.41
N PRO A 30 4.37 -9.60 -5.82
CA PRO A 30 4.04 -8.67 -4.74
C PRO A 30 3.17 -7.54 -5.29
N VAL A 31 2.09 -7.23 -4.58
CA VAL A 31 1.17 -6.14 -4.93
C VAL A 31 1.06 -5.16 -3.77
N LEU A 32 1.06 -3.87 -4.10
CA LEU A 32 0.74 -2.82 -3.15
C LEU A 32 -0.76 -2.54 -3.24
N GLY A 33 -1.50 -2.94 -2.20
CA GLY A 33 -2.96 -2.82 -2.16
C GLY A 33 -3.44 -1.39 -1.93
N ALA A 34 -4.69 -1.11 -2.30
CA ALA A 34 -5.32 0.19 -2.08
C ALA A 34 -5.34 0.61 -0.60
N THR A 35 -5.57 -0.33 0.33
CA THR A 35 -5.58 -0.04 1.77
C THR A 35 -4.22 0.38 2.32
N ALA A 36 -3.12 -0.15 1.75
CA ALA A 36 -1.77 0.29 2.10
C ALA A 36 -1.47 1.69 1.54
N LEU A 37 -1.93 1.98 0.32
CA LEU A 37 -1.83 3.29 -0.30
C LEU A 37 -2.64 4.36 0.45
N GLU A 38 -3.86 4.02 0.88
CA GLU A 38 -4.71 4.86 1.73
C GLU A 38 -4.02 5.18 3.06
N ALA A 39 -3.46 4.15 3.72
CA ALA A 39 -2.74 4.33 4.97
C ALA A 39 -1.50 5.23 4.80
N LEU A 40 -0.80 5.13 3.66
CA LEU A 40 0.33 5.99 3.32
C LEU A 40 -0.10 7.39 2.86
N GLY A 41 -1.37 7.61 2.50
CA GLY A 41 -1.84 8.87 1.94
C GLY A 41 -1.38 9.11 0.49
N TYR A 42 -1.20 8.05 -0.30
CA TYR A 42 -0.80 8.12 -1.72
C TYR A 42 -1.84 7.48 -2.63
N GLN A 43 -1.87 7.92 -3.89
CA GLN A 43 -2.63 7.32 -4.98
C GLN A 43 -1.70 7.03 -6.16
N VAL A 44 -2.09 6.08 -7.01
CA VAL A 44 -1.40 5.82 -8.27
C VAL A 44 -1.92 6.79 -9.34
N ASP A 45 -1.03 7.54 -9.98
CA ASP A 45 -1.34 8.23 -11.22
C ASP A 45 -1.47 7.18 -12.35
N PRO A 46 -2.64 6.99 -12.97
CA PRO A 46 -2.84 5.92 -13.97
C PRO A 46 -2.10 6.18 -15.29
N VAL A 47 -1.67 7.42 -15.54
CA VAL A 47 -0.95 7.82 -16.76
C VAL A 47 0.55 7.61 -16.55
N THR A 48 1.11 8.17 -15.48
CA THR A 48 2.56 8.11 -15.21
C THR A 48 2.98 6.85 -14.46
N LYS A 49 2.03 6.15 -13.83
CA LYS A 49 2.23 5.00 -12.94
C LYS A 49 3.07 5.31 -11.70
N GLN A 50 3.15 6.58 -11.32
CA GLN A 50 3.87 7.03 -10.12
C GLN A 50 2.89 7.22 -8.96
N LEU A 51 3.40 7.07 -7.73
CA LEU A 51 2.65 7.44 -6.54
C LEU A 51 2.64 8.96 -6.39
N LYS A 52 1.48 9.52 -6.07
CA LYS A 52 1.30 10.94 -5.76
C LYS A 52 0.59 11.07 -4.42
N PRO A 53 0.95 12.06 -3.59
CA PRO A 53 0.18 12.36 -2.40
C PRO A 53 -1.29 12.56 -2.75
N ILE A 54 -2.17 11.94 -1.98
CA ILE A 54 -3.60 12.26 -2.03
C ILE A 54 -3.72 13.69 -1.48
N GLY A 55 -4.24 14.61 -2.30
CA GLY A 55 -4.57 15.96 -1.80
C GLY A 55 -5.59 15.86 -0.68
N LEU A 56 -5.54 16.74 0.33
CA LEU A 56 -6.46 16.71 1.46
C LEU A 56 -7.92 16.53 0.99
N LEU A 57 -8.56 15.42 1.35
CA LEU A 57 -10.01 15.40 1.50
C LEU A 57 -10.32 16.16 2.79
N MET A 58 -10.78 17.41 2.66
CA MET A 58 -11.52 18.04 3.74
C MET A 58 -12.88 17.33 3.83
N ILE A 59 -13.11 16.64 4.95
CA ILE A 59 -14.44 16.21 5.40
C ILE A 59 -15.10 17.29 6.22
#